data_AF-A0AAI8HQN6-F1
#
_entry.id   AF-A0AAI8HQN6-F1
#
_cell.length_a   1.000
_cell.length_b   1.000
_cell.length_c   1.000
_cell.angle_alpha   90.00
_cell.angle_beta   90.00
_cell.angle_gamma   90.00
#
_symmetry.space_group_name_H-M   'P 1'
#
loop_
_entity.id
_entity.type
_entity.pdbx_description
1 polymer ?
#
loop_
_entity_poly.entity_id
_entity_poly.type
_entity_poly.pdbx_seq_one_letter_code
_entity_poly.pdbx_strand_id
1 'polypeptide(L)'
;MSLFKQVRSKLLPAAAVSVLTAGLIAGAGFQHSEQAAAKKQPDKNEIRNVIFMVGDGMGTPYMNAYRSVINKGKPSDGMKLTAFDPNLTGMMMTYPDDPDSTITDSAAAGTAMATGVKTYNAAIGVDKKGKRVKSVLEEAKQRGKSTGLVATSEIAHATPAAFGAHNKSRKNMDEIASSYFDDRINGKQKVDVLLGGGKSNFIRKDRNITKDFKKAGYSYVTSKQELKKDRNKNVLGLFADGGLDKAIDRSNDVPSLEDMTTAAIDRLNKNKKGFFLMVEGSQIDWAGHDNDIVGAMSEMKDFEKAYKAAIAFAKKDKHTLVIATADHTTGGLTIGANNDKNWHVEPILAAKKTPAFMADQIKAGKSVSSVLARYTGLKCSKAEINQIETAAKQDKDKGAYKAIIKLFNAKTNSGWTTGDHTGEEVPVYTYGPGKESFTGLLNNTDQAKKIFHILKNGK
;
A
#
# COMPACT_ATOMS: atom_id res chain seq x y z
N MET A 1 -32.89 9.27 50.62
CA MET A 1 -32.33 9.97 51.80
C MET A 1 -31.42 9.01 52.55
N SER A 2 -30.17 9.43 52.81
CA SER A 2 -29.12 8.92 53.73
C SER A 2 -28.78 7.41 53.70
N LEU A 3 -27.65 6.96 53.13
CA LEU A 3 -26.26 6.92 53.65
C LEU A 3 -26.03 6.17 54.99
N PHE A 4 -24.96 5.37 54.98
CA PHE A 4 -23.96 4.98 56.01
C PHE A 4 -23.74 3.46 56.06
N LYS A 5 -22.58 2.84 56.33
CA LYS A 5 -21.12 3.04 56.23
C LYS A 5 -20.51 1.71 56.77
N GLN A 6 -19.27 1.41 56.37
CA GLN A 6 -18.47 0.19 56.66
C GLN A 6 -18.20 -0.11 58.15
N VAL A 7 -17.67 -1.32 58.48
CA VAL A 7 -16.29 -1.53 59.06
C VAL A 7 -15.99 -2.99 59.52
N ARG A 8 -14.83 -3.51 59.05
CA ARG A 8 -13.73 -4.40 59.61
C ARG A 8 -14.02 -5.72 60.39
N SER A 9 -13.45 -6.88 60.00
CA SER A 9 -12.10 -7.48 60.28
C SER A 9 -11.92 -8.00 61.74
N LYS A 10 -11.49 -9.22 62.10
CA LYS A 10 -10.22 -9.94 61.79
C LYS A 10 -10.13 -11.28 62.61
N LEU A 11 -9.29 -12.21 62.12
CA LEU A 11 -8.37 -13.16 62.83
C LEU A 11 -8.80 -14.59 63.32
N LEU A 12 -7.98 -15.55 62.84
CA LEU A 12 -7.61 -16.96 63.21
C LEU A 12 -6.93 -17.05 64.62
N PRO A 13 -6.49 -18.22 65.23
CA PRO A 13 -5.91 -19.45 64.62
C PRO A 13 -5.99 -20.81 65.41
N ALA A 14 -5.36 -21.89 64.88
CA ALA A 14 -4.61 -23.04 65.52
C ALA A 14 -4.75 -24.34 64.66
N ALA A 15 -3.70 -24.91 63.99
CA ALA A 15 -2.58 -25.79 64.43
C ALA A 15 -3.03 -27.13 65.11
N ALA A 16 -2.49 -28.35 64.89
CA ALA A 16 -1.60 -29.04 63.94
C ALA A 16 -1.49 -30.55 64.36
N VAL A 17 -0.85 -31.42 63.54
CA VAL A 17 -0.27 -32.78 63.81
C VAL A 17 -1.22 -33.99 63.69
N SER A 18 -1.18 -34.93 62.71
CA SER A 18 -0.19 -35.87 62.10
C SER A 18 -0.11 -37.26 62.77
N VAL A 19 -0.48 -38.35 62.07
CA VAL A 19 0.09 -39.72 62.24
C VAL A 19 0.05 -40.50 60.90
N LEU A 20 1.19 -41.13 60.56
CA LEU A 20 1.44 -42.03 59.42
C LEU A 20 0.84 -43.43 59.60
N THR A 21 0.55 -44.13 58.49
CA THR A 21 0.80 -45.58 58.37
C THR A 21 1.34 -45.94 56.99
N ALA A 22 2.28 -46.88 56.97
CA ALA A 22 3.06 -47.33 55.83
C ALA A 22 2.43 -48.55 55.14
N GLY A 23 2.73 -48.73 53.85
CA GLY A 23 2.48 -49.96 53.10
C GLY A 23 3.35 -50.00 51.82
N LEU A 24 4.39 -50.83 51.85
CA LEU A 24 5.29 -51.14 50.72
C LEU A 24 4.72 -52.35 49.95
N ILE A 25 4.54 -52.22 48.63
CA ILE A 25 4.63 -53.35 47.68
C ILE A 25 5.40 -52.87 46.45
N ALA A 26 6.52 -53.55 46.18
CA ALA A 26 7.34 -53.36 45.00
C ALA A 26 6.71 -54.04 43.78
N GLY A 27 6.69 -53.32 42.66
CA GLY A 27 6.35 -53.86 41.34
C GLY A 27 7.03 -53.02 40.28
N ALA A 28 8.21 -53.46 39.83
CA ALA A 28 8.92 -52.88 38.70
C ALA A 28 8.15 -53.18 37.40
N GLY A 29 7.38 -52.21 36.93
CA GLY A 29 6.76 -52.18 35.61
C GLY A 29 7.32 -51.00 34.83
N PHE A 30 7.86 -51.27 33.64
CA PHE A 30 8.34 -50.28 32.68
C PHE A 30 7.33 -49.13 32.49
N GLN A 31 7.65 -47.94 33.01
CA GLN A 31 6.97 -46.72 32.59
C GLN A 31 7.59 -46.27 31.26
N HIS A 32 6.94 -46.64 30.16
CA HIS A 32 7.01 -45.85 28.93
C HIS A 32 6.49 -44.45 29.27
N SER A 33 7.38 -43.48 29.36
CA SER A 33 7.00 -42.07 29.36
C SER A 33 6.55 -41.72 27.95
N GLU A 34 5.27 -41.88 27.66
CA GLU A 34 4.62 -41.04 26.66
C GLU A 34 4.68 -39.60 27.18
N GLN A 35 5.78 -38.91 26.87
CA GLN A 35 5.76 -37.46 26.76
C GLN A 35 4.82 -37.13 25.60
N ALA A 36 3.52 -37.07 25.90
CA ALA A 36 2.56 -36.37 25.07
C ALA A 36 3.11 -34.96 24.89
N ALA A 37 3.63 -34.69 23.69
CA ALA A 37 4.07 -33.37 23.29
C ALA A 37 2.90 -32.41 23.47
N ALA A 38 2.89 -31.68 24.59
CA ALA A 38 1.95 -30.62 24.83
C ALA A 38 2.10 -29.63 23.68
N LYS A 39 1.14 -29.63 22.75
CA LYS A 39 1.04 -28.60 21.71
C LYS A 39 0.95 -27.26 22.45
N LYS A 40 2.07 -26.52 22.52
CA LYS A 40 2.07 -25.12 22.97
C LYS A 40 0.92 -24.43 22.24
N GLN A 41 -0.03 -23.88 23.00
CA GLN A 41 -1.03 -23.02 22.38
C GLN A 41 -0.29 -21.92 21.61
N PRO A 42 -0.68 -21.63 20.35
CA PRO A 42 -0.03 -20.58 19.58
C PRO A 42 -0.09 -19.28 20.35
N ASP A 43 1.05 -18.62 20.49
CA ASP A 43 1.16 -17.36 21.20
C ASP A 43 0.28 -16.33 20.46
N LYS A 44 -0.70 -15.75 21.17
CA LYS A 44 -1.62 -14.76 20.60
C LYS A 44 -0.89 -13.51 20.09
N ASN A 45 0.38 -13.33 20.47
CA ASN A 45 1.22 -12.21 20.06
C ASN A 45 2.23 -12.57 18.95
N GLU A 46 2.25 -13.81 18.44
CA GLU A 46 3.18 -14.18 17.36
C GLU A 46 2.80 -13.50 16.04
N ILE A 47 3.76 -12.74 15.49
CA ILE A 47 3.64 -12.10 14.18
C ILE A 47 4.38 -12.96 13.14
N ARG A 48 3.61 -13.71 12.35
CA ARG A 48 4.14 -14.56 11.29
C ARG A 48 4.23 -13.83 9.95
N ASN A 49 3.25 -12.97 9.66
CA ASN A 49 3.12 -12.28 8.39
C ASN A 49 3.14 -10.77 8.58
N VAL A 50 3.74 -10.06 7.64
CA VAL A 50 3.67 -8.60 7.55
C VAL A 50 3.15 -8.21 6.17
N ILE A 51 2.05 -7.46 6.13
CA ILE A 51 1.54 -6.81 4.93
C ILE A 51 1.76 -5.31 5.10
N PHE A 52 2.62 -4.75 4.27
CA PHE A 52 2.96 -3.35 4.22
C PHE A 52 2.28 -2.69 3.03
N MET A 53 1.49 -1.65 3.26
CA MET A 53 0.69 -1.00 2.22
C MET A 53 1.04 0.48 2.12
N VAL A 54 1.34 0.95 0.91
CA VAL A 54 1.69 2.35 0.64
C VAL A 54 0.66 2.93 -0.31
N GLY A 55 -0.08 3.95 0.13
CA GLY A 55 -0.79 4.84 -0.79
C GLY A 55 0.19 5.94 -1.19
N ASP A 56 0.82 5.83 -2.36
CA ASP A 56 1.82 6.79 -2.82
C ASP A 56 1.17 8.19 -2.89
N GLY A 57 1.74 9.19 -2.22
CA GLY A 57 1.17 10.54 -2.16
C GLY A 57 -0.11 10.70 -1.31
N MET A 58 -0.54 9.67 -0.56
CA MET A 58 -1.80 9.63 0.21
C MET A 58 -1.73 10.40 1.55
N GLY A 59 -1.57 11.72 1.48
CA GLY A 59 -1.65 12.60 2.65
C GLY A 59 -3.03 12.65 3.32
N THR A 60 -3.10 13.26 4.50
CA THR A 60 -4.36 13.47 5.25
C THR A 60 -5.49 14.12 4.43
N PRO A 61 -5.23 15.10 3.53
CA PRO A 61 -6.28 15.65 2.67
C PRO A 61 -6.96 14.60 1.78
N TYR A 62 -6.21 13.63 1.23
CA TYR A 62 -6.79 12.56 0.40
C TYR A 62 -7.74 11.68 1.21
N MET A 63 -7.41 11.38 2.46
CA MET A 63 -8.26 10.61 3.36
C MET A 63 -9.58 11.33 3.67
N ASN A 64 -9.53 12.63 3.90
CA ASN A 64 -10.73 13.43 4.15
C ASN A 64 -11.58 13.56 2.86
N ALA A 65 -10.94 13.79 1.71
CA ALA A 65 -11.61 13.89 0.42
C ALA A 65 -12.34 12.57 0.10
N TYR A 66 -11.65 11.45 0.29
CA TYR A 66 -12.23 10.13 0.09
C TYR A 66 -13.36 9.83 1.06
N ARG A 67 -13.23 10.23 2.34
CA ARG A 67 -14.32 10.11 3.33
C ARG A 67 -15.56 10.88 2.88
N SER A 68 -15.39 12.07 2.33
CA SER A 68 -16.49 12.87 1.78
C SER A 68 -17.14 12.22 0.55
N VAL A 69 -16.35 11.61 -0.34
CA VAL A 69 -16.84 10.86 -1.52
C VAL A 69 -17.67 9.64 -1.11
N ILE A 70 -17.21 8.80 -0.17
CA ILE A 70 -17.98 7.61 0.26
C ILE A 70 -19.29 7.97 0.98
N ASN A 71 -19.36 9.17 1.58
CA ASN A 71 -20.55 9.72 2.21
C ASN A 71 -21.43 10.53 1.24
N LYS A 72 -21.06 10.61 -0.04
CA LYS A 72 -21.78 11.38 -1.06
C LYS A 72 -22.04 12.84 -0.65
N GLY A 73 -21.10 13.46 0.09
CA GLY A 73 -21.21 14.84 0.54
C GLY A 73 -22.27 15.07 1.63
N LYS A 74 -22.83 14.00 2.21
CA LYS A 74 -23.91 14.07 3.22
C LYS A 74 -23.43 13.57 4.58
N PRO A 75 -22.76 14.41 5.38
CA PRO A 75 -22.33 14.01 6.72
C PRO A 75 -23.49 13.91 7.73
N SER A 76 -24.65 14.50 7.43
CA SER A 76 -25.82 14.57 8.32
C SER A 76 -26.44 13.21 8.67
N ASP A 77 -26.20 12.18 7.86
CA ASP A 77 -26.79 10.85 8.02
C ASP A 77 -25.90 9.91 8.86
N GLY A 78 -24.90 10.48 9.55
CA GLY A 78 -23.83 9.75 10.23
C GLY A 78 -22.67 9.48 9.30
N MET A 79 -21.51 10.08 9.59
CA MET A 79 -20.33 9.95 8.74
C MET A 79 -19.80 8.52 8.75
N LYS A 80 -19.92 7.83 7.62
CA LYS A 80 -19.30 6.53 7.40
C LYS A 80 -17.78 6.70 7.38
N LEU A 81 -17.13 5.88 8.17
CA LEU A 81 -15.68 5.77 8.21
C LEU A 81 -15.16 5.00 6.99
N THR A 82 -13.96 5.37 6.53
CA THR A 82 -13.19 4.54 5.61
C THR A 82 -12.73 3.26 6.33
N ALA A 83 -12.30 2.23 5.59
CA ALA A 83 -11.73 1.05 6.22
C ALA A 83 -10.44 1.33 7.01
N PHE A 84 -9.72 2.41 6.68
CA PHE A 84 -8.50 2.81 7.36
C PHE A 84 -8.80 3.41 8.74
N ASP A 85 -9.85 4.24 8.87
CA ASP A 85 -10.09 5.08 10.05
C ASP A 85 -10.10 4.31 11.39
N PRO A 86 -10.73 3.13 11.53
CA PRO A 86 -10.72 2.38 12.80
C PRO A 86 -9.32 1.88 13.23
N ASN A 87 -8.35 1.93 12.32
CA ASN A 87 -6.99 1.44 12.52
C ASN A 87 -5.96 2.58 12.55
N LEU A 88 -6.40 3.85 12.55
CA LEU A 88 -5.48 4.99 12.67
C LEU A 88 -4.73 4.89 14.01
N THR A 89 -3.42 4.88 13.94
CA THR A 89 -2.55 4.60 15.10
C THR A 89 -1.52 5.69 15.32
N GLY A 90 -1.04 6.34 14.25
CA GLY A 90 -0.02 7.37 14.37
C GLY A 90 0.12 8.24 13.13
N MET A 91 1.18 9.05 13.13
CA MET A 91 1.62 9.89 12.02
C MET A 91 3.09 9.61 11.73
N MET A 92 3.56 9.94 10.54
CA MET A 92 4.92 9.64 10.09
C MET A 92 5.57 10.82 9.36
N MET A 93 6.79 11.17 9.79
CA MET A 93 7.65 12.15 9.12
C MET A 93 8.35 11.54 7.91
N THR A 94 8.37 12.28 6.80
CA THR A 94 8.72 11.76 5.46
C THR A 94 10.03 12.29 4.89
N TYR A 95 10.56 13.42 5.41
CA TYR A 95 11.74 14.14 4.89
C TYR A 95 12.94 13.25 4.47
N PRO A 96 13.71 13.58 3.42
CA PRO A 96 14.85 12.80 2.98
C PRO A 96 16.14 13.21 3.73
N ASP A 97 17.25 12.52 3.47
CA ASP A 97 18.60 13.02 3.76
C ASP A 97 19.27 13.45 2.44
N ASP A 98 18.70 14.50 1.86
CA ASP A 98 19.07 15.05 0.56
C ASP A 98 19.75 16.42 0.74
N PRO A 99 20.84 16.73 0.00
CA PRO A 99 21.53 18.01 0.11
C PRO A 99 20.75 19.19 -0.46
N ASP A 100 19.87 18.94 -1.43
CA ASP A 100 19.22 19.98 -2.23
C ASP A 100 17.71 20.09 -1.96
N SER A 101 17.12 19.09 -1.30
CA SER A 101 15.66 18.99 -1.08
C SER A 101 15.30 18.69 0.38
N THR A 102 14.33 19.44 0.92
CA THR A 102 13.72 19.14 2.23
C THR A 102 12.48 18.25 2.11
N ILE A 103 11.92 18.12 0.90
CA ILE A 103 10.76 17.30 0.58
C ILE A 103 11.26 16.01 -0.11
N THR A 104 10.75 14.88 0.35
CA THR A 104 11.19 13.57 -0.15
C THR A 104 10.58 13.27 -1.52
N ASP A 105 11.27 12.46 -2.31
CA ASP A 105 10.64 11.70 -3.38
C ASP A 105 10.27 10.28 -2.91
N SER A 106 9.48 9.56 -3.71
CA SER A 106 9.05 8.17 -3.42
C SER A 106 10.24 7.21 -3.26
N ALA A 107 11.38 7.47 -3.91
CA ALA A 107 12.55 6.61 -3.84
C ALA A 107 13.26 6.73 -2.48
N ALA A 108 13.51 7.94 -2.00
CA ALA A 108 14.09 8.16 -0.67
C ALA A 108 13.15 7.71 0.44
N ALA A 109 11.85 8.03 0.35
CA ALA A 109 10.85 7.61 1.32
C ALA A 109 10.67 6.09 1.33
N GLY A 110 10.54 5.46 0.16
CA GLY A 110 10.50 4.01 0.00
C GLY A 110 11.73 3.34 0.58
N THR A 111 12.92 3.89 0.32
CA THR A 111 14.18 3.36 0.88
C THR A 111 14.20 3.46 2.40
N ALA A 112 13.75 4.57 2.97
CA ALA A 112 13.66 4.74 4.41
C ALA A 112 12.68 3.74 5.06
N MET A 113 11.50 3.55 4.47
CA MET A 113 10.48 2.57 4.92
C MET A 113 10.91 1.12 4.72
N ALA A 114 11.76 0.84 3.72
CA ALA A 114 12.25 -0.50 3.44
C ALA A 114 13.48 -0.89 4.28
N THR A 115 14.33 0.07 4.66
CA THR A 115 15.69 -0.22 5.17
C THR A 115 15.98 0.38 6.55
N GLY A 116 15.19 1.36 6.98
CA GLY A 116 15.43 2.07 8.24
C GLY A 116 16.57 3.09 8.16
N VAL A 117 16.98 3.48 6.95
CA VAL A 117 18.08 4.41 6.68
C VAL A 117 17.56 5.53 5.78
N LYS A 118 17.77 6.79 6.17
CA LYS A 118 17.50 7.95 5.29
C LYS A 118 18.54 8.02 4.16
N THR A 119 18.14 8.58 3.04
CA THR A 119 18.99 8.72 1.85
C THR A 119 18.54 9.92 1.00
N TYR A 120 19.25 10.18 -0.10
CA TYR A 120 18.94 11.26 -1.05
C TYR A 120 17.77 10.88 -1.97
N ASN A 121 17.10 11.89 -2.52
CA ASN A 121 16.02 11.70 -3.48
C ASN A 121 16.51 10.94 -4.72
N ALA A 122 15.67 10.10 -5.29
CA ALA A 122 15.98 9.14 -6.35
C ALA A 122 16.80 7.89 -5.93
N ALA A 123 17.31 7.79 -4.69
CA ALA A 123 18.04 6.60 -4.26
C ALA A 123 17.12 5.39 -4.05
N ILE A 124 17.52 4.22 -4.54
CA ILE A 124 16.78 2.95 -4.39
C ILE A 124 17.62 1.98 -3.55
N GLY A 125 17.20 1.70 -2.31
CA GLY A 125 17.83 0.67 -1.48
C GLY A 125 19.31 0.92 -1.18
N VAL A 126 19.78 2.17 -1.24
CA VAL A 126 21.15 2.58 -0.94
C VAL A 126 21.18 3.71 0.08
N ASP A 127 22.22 3.74 0.91
CA ASP A 127 22.48 4.86 1.81
C ASP A 127 22.91 6.13 1.06
N LYS A 128 23.12 7.24 1.79
CA LYS A 128 23.55 8.52 1.21
C LYS A 128 24.88 8.46 0.44
N LYS A 129 25.70 7.43 0.66
CA LYS A 129 26.97 7.21 -0.05
C LYS A 129 26.80 6.28 -1.26
N GLY A 130 25.57 5.87 -1.56
CA GLY A 130 25.25 4.94 -2.65
C GLY A 130 25.60 3.48 -2.34
N LYS A 131 25.82 3.12 -1.07
CA LYS A 131 26.10 1.75 -0.65
C LYS A 131 24.79 1.00 -0.40
N ARG A 132 24.69 -0.23 -0.90
CA ARG A 132 23.54 -1.12 -0.67
C ARG A 132 23.23 -1.25 0.83
N VAL A 133 21.97 -1.03 1.19
CA VAL A 133 21.43 -1.28 2.52
C VAL A 133 20.36 -2.35 2.45
N LYS A 134 20.38 -3.28 3.41
CA LYS A 134 19.48 -4.42 3.42
C LYS A 134 18.04 -3.97 3.65
N SER A 135 17.08 -4.51 2.90
CA SER A 135 15.65 -4.22 3.11
C SER A 135 14.95 -5.23 4.04
N VAL A 136 13.77 -4.87 4.55
CA VAL A 136 12.90 -5.77 5.33
C VAL A 136 12.41 -6.97 4.50
N LEU A 137 12.24 -6.80 3.19
CA LEU A 137 11.91 -7.90 2.28
C LEU A 137 13.07 -8.89 2.20
N GLU A 138 14.30 -8.39 2.11
CA GLU A 138 15.50 -9.23 2.07
C GLU A 138 15.74 -9.96 3.41
N GLU A 139 15.51 -9.29 4.55
CA GLU A 139 15.52 -9.96 5.85
C GLU A 139 14.45 -11.07 5.93
N ALA A 140 13.23 -10.80 5.45
CA ALA A 140 12.18 -11.81 5.41
C ALA A 140 12.61 -13.02 4.56
N LYS A 141 13.22 -12.76 3.40
CA LYS A 141 13.73 -13.82 2.51
C LYS A 141 14.86 -14.63 3.15
N GLN A 142 15.81 -13.96 3.82
CA GLN A 142 16.92 -14.62 4.55
C GLN A 142 16.40 -15.56 5.64
N ARG A 143 15.26 -15.24 6.24
CA ARG A 143 14.58 -16.06 7.25
C ARG A 143 13.72 -17.19 6.67
N GLY A 144 13.71 -17.33 5.35
CA GLY A 144 12.93 -18.34 4.65
C GLY A 144 11.43 -18.05 4.60
N LYS A 145 11.03 -16.80 4.87
CA LYS A 145 9.66 -16.33 4.59
C LYS A 145 9.50 -16.13 3.08
N SER A 146 8.25 -16.16 2.63
CA SER A 146 7.92 -15.78 1.26
C SER A 146 7.81 -14.26 1.11
N THR A 147 8.03 -13.76 -0.09
CA THR A 147 8.14 -12.31 -0.35
C THR A 147 7.35 -11.89 -1.59
N GLY A 148 6.66 -10.75 -1.51
CA GLY A 148 5.91 -10.23 -2.66
C GLY A 148 5.93 -8.71 -2.78
N LEU A 149 5.82 -8.25 -4.02
CA LEU A 149 5.65 -6.86 -4.41
C LEU A 149 4.41 -6.76 -5.31
N VAL A 150 3.51 -5.85 -4.97
CA VAL A 150 2.30 -5.54 -5.75
C VAL A 150 2.21 -4.04 -5.93
N ALA A 151 2.00 -3.55 -7.15
CA ALA A 151 1.90 -2.13 -7.45
C ALA A 151 0.94 -1.86 -8.62
N THR A 152 0.36 -0.67 -8.65
CA THR A 152 -0.42 -0.18 -9.81
C THR A 152 0.41 0.63 -10.82
N SER A 153 1.64 0.98 -10.46
CA SER A 153 2.68 1.50 -11.35
C SER A 153 3.46 0.34 -12.00
N GLU A 154 4.56 0.64 -12.69
CA GLU A 154 5.56 -0.35 -13.05
C GLU A 154 6.12 -1.02 -11.79
N ILE A 155 6.28 -2.34 -11.80
CA ILE A 155 6.86 -3.01 -10.63
C ILE A 155 8.33 -2.61 -10.38
N ALA A 156 8.99 -2.00 -11.36
CA ALA A 156 10.33 -1.41 -11.24
C ALA A 156 10.30 0.08 -10.81
N HIS A 157 9.13 0.65 -10.54
CA HIS A 157 9.00 2.02 -10.03
C HIS A 157 9.57 2.13 -8.60
N ALA A 158 9.74 3.37 -8.13
CA ALA A 158 10.54 3.71 -6.96
C ALA A 158 10.18 2.93 -5.68
N THR A 159 8.90 2.92 -5.30
CA THR A 159 8.45 2.27 -4.06
C THR A 159 8.67 0.75 -4.07
N PRO A 160 8.17 -0.05 -5.04
CA PRO A 160 8.50 -1.48 -5.09
C PRO A 160 10.00 -1.75 -5.23
N ALA A 161 10.71 -0.94 -6.02
CA ALA A 161 12.15 -1.07 -6.19
C ALA A 161 12.91 -0.89 -4.87
N ALA A 162 12.52 0.06 -4.01
CA ALA A 162 13.18 0.29 -2.74
C ALA A 162 13.13 -0.92 -1.78
N PHE A 163 12.11 -1.79 -1.92
CA PHE A 163 12.02 -3.02 -1.14
C PHE A 163 12.78 -4.20 -1.78
N GLY A 164 12.91 -4.26 -3.11
CA GLY A 164 13.43 -5.44 -3.80
C GLY A 164 14.73 -5.25 -4.60
N ALA A 165 15.22 -4.03 -4.75
CA ALA A 165 16.37 -3.69 -5.60
C ALA A 165 17.31 -2.69 -4.90
N HIS A 166 18.50 -2.50 -5.51
CA HIS A 166 19.41 -1.44 -5.09
C HIS A 166 20.00 -0.74 -6.32
N ASN A 167 19.77 0.57 -6.42
CA ASN A 167 20.30 1.40 -7.50
C ASN A 167 20.51 2.84 -7.00
N LYS A 168 21.51 3.54 -7.54
CA LYS A 168 21.77 4.95 -7.20
C LYS A 168 20.70 5.89 -7.76
N SER A 169 19.91 5.44 -8.72
CA SER A 169 18.84 6.26 -9.29
C SER A 169 17.60 5.43 -9.62
N ARG A 170 16.42 5.94 -9.24
CA ARG A 170 15.10 5.45 -9.63
C ARG A 170 14.88 5.45 -11.15
N LYS A 171 15.66 6.24 -11.89
CA LYS A 171 15.57 6.33 -13.36
C LYS A 171 16.10 5.07 -14.06
N ASN A 172 16.88 4.24 -13.37
CA ASN A 172 17.48 3.02 -13.93
C ASN A 172 16.50 1.83 -13.90
N MET A 173 15.26 2.02 -14.35
CA MET A 173 14.18 1.04 -14.22
C MET A 173 14.51 -0.30 -14.92
N ASP A 174 15.27 -0.27 -16.01
CA ASP A 174 15.71 -1.48 -16.71
C ASP A 174 16.73 -2.29 -15.89
N GLU A 175 17.67 -1.63 -15.24
CA GLU A 175 18.61 -2.28 -14.31
C GLU A 175 17.88 -2.81 -13.07
N ILE A 176 16.94 -2.02 -12.54
CA ILE A 176 16.08 -2.42 -11.41
C ILE A 176 15.28 -3.67 -11.79
N ALA A 177 14.63 -3.69 -12.95
CA ALA A 177 13.89 -4.85 -13.44
C ALA A 177 14.78 -6.09 -13.60
N SER A 178 16.01 -5.91 -14.11
CA SER A 178 17.01 -6.99 -14.21
C SER A 178 17.38 -7.53 -12.84
N SER A 179 17.57 -6.65 -11.85
CA SER A 179 17.96 -7.02 -10.49
C SER A 179 16.94 -7.91 -9.78
N TYR A 180 15.64 -7.82 -10.11
CA TYR A 180 14.63 -8.71 -9.54
C TYR A 180 14.87 -10.19 -9.89
N PHE A 181 15.53 -10.47 -11.01
CA PHE A 181 15.94 -11.83 -11.39
C PHE A 181 17.37 -12.15 -10.95
N ASP A 182 18.29 -11.20 -11.14
CA ASP A 182 19.73 -11.42 -11.00
C ASP A 182 20.19 -11.46 -9.54
N ASP A 183 19.68 -10.55 -8.70
CA ASP A 183 20.00 -10.56 -7.28
C ASP A 183 19.29 -11.74 -6.61
N ARG A 184 20.04 -12.49 -5.80
CA ARG A 184 19.55 -13.70 -5.12
C ARG A 184 19.90 -13.70 -3.65
N ILE A 185 19.05 -14.35 -2.86
CA ILE A 185 19.29 -14.66 -1.45
C ILE A 185 19.21 -16.17 -1.29
N ASN A 186 20.27 -16.78 -0.75
CA ASN A 186 20.39 -18.23 -0.58
C ASN A 186 20.12 -19.00 -1.88
N GLY A 187 20.68 -18.51 -3.00
CA GLY A 187 20.56 -19.12 -4.33
C GLY A 187 19.22 -18.94 -5.03
N LYS A 188 18.24 -18.27 -4.42
CA LYS A 188 16.87 -18.06 -4.94
C LYS A 188 16.60 -16.59 -5.22
N GLN A 189 15.72 -16.31 -6.18
CA GLN A 189 15.22 -14.95 -6.44
C GLN A 189 14.64 -14.33 -5.17
N LYS A 190 14.90 -13.02 -4.97
CA LYS A 190 14.53 -12.30 -3.74
C LYS A 190 13.02 -12.16 -3.56
N VAL A 191 12.26 -12.08 -4.65
CA VAL A 191 10.80 -11.86 -4.65
C VAL A 191 10.08 -13.05 -5.27
N ASP A 192 9.15 -13.67 -4.55
CA ASP A 192 8.38 -14.83 -5.03
C ASP A 192 7.18 -14.40 -5.91
N VAL A 193 6.55 -13.28 -5.58
CA VAL A 193 5.37 -12.75 -6.29
C VAL A 193 5.61 -11.30 -6.70
N LEU A 194 5.59 -11.00 -8.00
CA LEU A 194 5.67 -9.65 -8.56
C LEU A 194 4.43 -9.38 -9.40
N LEU A 195 3.61 -8.41 -9.04
CA LEU A 195 2.37 -8.09 -9.76
C LEU A 195 2.25 -6.57 -9.99
N GLY A 196 2.23 -6.13 -11.24
CA GLY A 196 2.05 -4.71 -11.57
C GLY A 196 2.14 -4.44 -13.07
N GLY A 197 2.51 -3.22 -13.44
CA GLY A 197 2.84 -2.83 -14.81
C GLY A 197 4.33 -3.01 -15.15
N GLY A 198 4.76 -2.39 -16.24
CA GLY A 198 6.18 -2.24 -16.60
C GLY A 198 6.72 -3.34 -17.52
N LYS A 199 5.87 -3.96 -18.35
CA LYS A 199 6.30 -4.99 -19.30
C LYS A 199 7.47 -4.54 -20.19
N SER A 200 7.51 -3.26 -20.55
CA SER A 200 8.61 -2.68 -21.35
C SER A 200 9.98 -2.75 -20.67
N ASN A 201 10.04 -2.74 -19.33
CA ASN A 201 11.31 -2.87 -18.60
C ASN A 201 11.82 -4.32 -18.54
N PHE A 202 10.92 -5.31 -18.69
CA PHE A 202 11.23 -6.74 -18.62
C PHE A 202 11.42 -7.39 -19.99
N ILE A 203 10.81 -6.84 -21.04
CA ILE A 203 10.93 -7.30 -22.43
C ILE A 203 11.59 -6.19 -23.23
N ARG A 204 12.92 -6.23 -23.27
CA ARG A 204 13.75 -5.25 -23.95
C ARG A 204 14.44 -5.86 -25.16
N LYS A 205 15.04 -5.00 -25.98
CA LYS A 205 15.82 -5.41 -27.15
C LYS A 205 17.07 -6.22 -26.75
N ASP A 206 17.72 -5.85 -25.65
CA ASP A 206 18.92 -6.50 -25.12
C ASP A 206 18.59 -7.79 -24.33
N ARG A 207 17.46 -7.82 -23.61
CA ARG A 207 17.12 -8.93 -22.71
C ARG A 207 15.61 -9.11 -22.55
N ASN A 208 15.17 -10.36 -22.54
CA ASN A 208 13.81 -10.73 -22.14
C ASN A 208 13.83 -11.47 -20.80
N ILE A 209 13.70 -10.70 -19.72
CA ILE A 209 13.74 -11.16 -18.33
C ILE A 209 12.55 -12.09 -18.02
N THR A 210 11.41 -11.94 -18.71
CA THR A 210 10.25 -12.82 -18.51
C THR A 210 10.55 -14.28 -18.89
N LYS A 211 11.42 -14.50 -19.88
CA LYS A 211 11.89 -15.85 -20.25
C LYS A 211 12.79 -16.44 -19.17
N ASP A 212 13.62 -15.60 -18.53
CA ASP A 212 14.49 -16.01 -17.44
C ASP A 212 13.68 -16.46 -16.21
N PHE A 213 12.66 -15.68 -15.82
CA PHE A 213 11.71 -16.06 -14.77
C PHE A 213 10.98 -17.37 -15.08
N LYS A 214 10.48 -17.54 -16.31
CA LYS A 214 9.84 -18.80 -16.76
C LYS A 214 10.78 -20.00 -16.63
N LYS A 215 12.04 -19.86 -17.07
CA LYS A 215 13.07 -20.91 -16.91
C LYS A 215 13.36 -21.22 -15.44
N ALA A 216 13.26 -20.23 -14.55
CA ALA A 216 13.39 -20.40 -13.11
C ALA A 216 12.10 -20.93 -12.42
N GLY A 217 11.08 -21.31 -13.19
CA GLY A 217 9.85 -21.93 -12.67
C GLY A 217 8.75 -20.96 -12.24
N TYR A 218 8.86 -19.67 -12.57
CA TYR A 218 7.78 -18.70 -12.35
C TYR A 218 6.72 -18.82 -13.44
N SER A 219 5.45 -18.63 -13.06
CA SER A 219 4.43 -18.29 -14.04
C SER A 219 4.64 -16.85 -14.53
N TYR A 220 4.39 -16.60 -15.82
CA TYR A 220 4.28 -15.25 -16.38
C TYR A 220 2.86 -15.05 -16.87
N VAL A 221 2.13 -14.10 -16.28
CA VAL A 221 0.72 -13.81 -16.57
C VAL A 221 0.56 -12.35 -17.00
N THR A 222 -0.35 -12.09 -17.94
CA THR A 222 -0.56 -10.75 -18.51
C THR A 222 -2.01 -10.25 -18.43
N SER A 223 -2.92 -11.03 -17.86
CA SER A 223 -4.33 -10.63 -17.66
C SER A 223 -4.87 -11.05 -16.29
N LYS A 224 -6.00 -10.45 -15.90
CA LYS A 224 -6.79 -10.81 -14.71
C LYS A 224 -7.23 -12.27 -14.77
N GLN A 225 -7.63 -12.74 -15.93
CA GLN A 225 -8.09 -14.13 -16.11
C GLN A 225 -6.94 -15.12 -15.93
N GLU A 226 -5.77 -14.83 -16.50
CA GLU A 226 -4.58 -15.67 -16.29
C GLU A 226 -4.14 -15.67 -14.81
N LEU A 227 -4.09 -14.50 -14.16
CA LEU A 227 -3.75 -14.40 -12.74
C LEU A 227 -4.70 -15.23 -11.86
N LYS A 228 -6.01 -15.19 -12.15
CA LYS A 228 -7.04 -15.95 -11.45
C LYS A 228 -6.98 -17.45 -11.69
N LYS A 229 -6.48 -17.91 -12.83
CA LYS A 229 -6.35 -19.34 -13.16
C LYS A 229 -5.03 -19.93 -12.68
N ASP A 230 -3.97 -19.12 -12.62
CA ASP A 230 -2.66 -19.56 -12.17
C ASP A 230 -2.68 -20.00 -10.69
N ARG A 231 -1.98 -21.10 -10.40
CA ARG A 231 -1.86 -21.67 -9.05
C ARG A 231 -0.42 -21.79 -8.57
N ASN A 232 0.54 -21.39 -9.43
CA ASN A 232 1.96 -21.46 -9.12
C ASN A 232 2.28 -20.60 -7.89
N LYS A 233 3.24 -21.06 -7.09
CA LYS A 233 3.71 -20.31 -5.92
C LYS A 233 4.43 -19.03 -6.34
N ASN A 234 5.22 -19.11 -7.40
CA ASN A 234 6.03 -18.01 -7.90
C ASN A 234 5.43 -17.45 -9.19
N VAL A 235 5.22 -16.13 -9.25
CA VAL A 235 4.56 -15.49 -10.39
C VAL A 235 5.13 -14.10 -10.67
N LEU A 236 5.30 -13.81 -11.96
CA LEU A 236 5.51 -12.48 -12.52
C LEU A 236 4.26 -12.10 -13.31
N GLY A 237 3.51 -11.12 -12.83
CA GLY A 237 2.35 -10.54 -13.50
C GLY A 237 2.68 -9.14 -14.01
N LEU A 238 2.67 -8.95 -15.33
CA LEU A 238 2.89 -7.65 -15.97
C LEU A 238 1.68 -7.32 -16.84
N PHE A 239 0.82 -6.42 -16.35
CA PHE A 239 -0.51 -6.19 -16.92
C PHE A 239 -0.62 -4.92 -17.79
N ALA A 240 0.47 -4.18 -17.95
CA ALA A 240 0.60 -3.03 -18.85
C ALA A 240 2.06 -2.83 -19.27
N ASP A 241 2.30 -2.08 -20.35
CA ASP A 241 3.64 -1.76 -20.85
C ASP A 241 4.41 -0.83 -19.91
N GLY A 242 3.74 0.20 -19.38
CA GLY A 242 4.17 1.03 -18.24
C GLY A 242 3.30 0.77 -17.01
N GLY A 243 2.97 1.80 -16.24
CA GLY A 243 1.96 1.72 -15.18
C GLY A 243 0.60 1.25 -15.70
N LEU A 244 -0.23 0.71 -14.81
CA LEU A 244 -1.59 0.33 -15.17
C LEU A 244 -2.40 1.59 -15.55
N ASP A 245 -3.54 1.41 -16.22
CA ASP A 245 -4.51 2.50 -16.29
C ASP A 245 -5.01 2.88 -14.89
N LYS A 246 -5.39 4.15 -14.73
CA LYS A 246 -6.10 4.63 -13.55
C LYS A 246 -7.32 3.76 -13.28
N ALA A 247 -7.68 3.54 -12.02
CA ALA A 247 -8.65 2.57 -11.55
C ALA A 247 -10.03 2.71 -12.21
N ILE A 248 -10.49 3.94 -12.47
CA ILE A 248 -11.76 4.21 -13.18
C ILE A 248 -11.68 3.95 -14.69
N ASP A 249 -10.49 4.04 -15.27
CA ASP A 249 -10.27 3.85 -16.71
C ASP A 249 -9.99 2.39 -17.07
N ARG A 250 -9.40 1.65 -16.12
CA ARG A 250 -8.96 0.27 -16.25
C ARG A 250 -10.03 -0.65 -16.85
N SER A 251 -9.62 -1.43 -17.85
CA SER A 251 -10.48 -2.44 -18.45
C SER A 251 -10.73 -3.62 -17.49
N ASN A 252 -11.79 -4.40 -17.75
CA ASN A 252 -12.10 -5.58 -16.93
C ASN A 252 -11.05 -6.70 -17.04
N ASP A 253 -10.16 -6.66 -18.03
CA ASP A 253 -9.12 -7.67 -18.23
C ASP A 253 -7.84 -7.37 -17.45
N VAL A 254 -7.66 -6.13 -16.98
CA VAL A 254 -6.54 -5.78 -16.09
C VAL A 254 -7.00 -5.98 -14.63
N PRO A 255 -6.23 -6.69 -13.79
CA PRO A 255 -6.62 -6.93 -12.39
C PRO A 255 -6.68 -5.62 -11.59
N SER A 256 -7.60 -5.53 -10.63
CA SER A 256 -7.57 -4.45 -9.64
C SER A 256 -6.42 -4.63 -8.65
N LEU A 257 -6.09 -3.59 -7.88
CA LEU A 257 -5.14 -3.73 -6.78
C LEU A 257 -5.60 -4.77 -5.75
N GLU A 258 -6.92 -4.87 -5.52
CA GLU A 258 -7.54 -5.92 -4.72
C GLU A 258 -7.30 -7.32 -5.32
N ASP A 259 -7.58 -7.53 -6.62
CA ASP A 259 -7.33 -8.82 -7.28
C ASP A 259 -5.86 -9.25 -7.13
N MET A 260 -4.91 -8.32 -7.34
CA MET A 260 -3.48 -8.60 -7.20
C MET A 260 -3.08 -8.87 -5.76
N THR A 261 -3.61 -8.11 -4.79
CA THR A 261 -3.34 -8.28 -3.36
C THR A 261 -3.81 -9.65 -2.86
N THR A 262 -5.05 -10.03 -3.18
CA THR A 262 -5.60 -11.35 -2.83
C THR A 262 -4.79 -12.47 -3.47
N ALA A 263 -4.45 -12.34 -4.76
CA ALA A 263 -3.65 -13.33 -5.47
C ALA A 263 -2.24 -13.51 -4.86
N ALA A 264 -1.63 -12.43 -4.38
CA ALA A 264 -0.33 -12.48 -3.70
C ALA A 264 -0.46 -13.17 -2.34
N ILE A 265 -1.42 -12.75 -1.49
CA ILE A 265 -1.65 -13.34 -0.17
C ILE A 265 -1.90 -14.85 -0.28
N ASP A 266 -2.74 -15.29 -1.23
CA ASP A 266 -3.07 -16.72 -1.43
C ASP A 266 -1.84 -17.58 -1.76
N ARG A 267 -0.87 -17.02 -2.49
CA ARG A 267 0.38 -17.72 -2.85
C ARG A 267 1.38 -17.70 -1.70
N LEU A 268 1.57 -16.53 -1.08
CA LEU A 268 2.58 -16.31 -0.04
C LEU A 268 2.22 -17.04 1.26
N ASN A 269 0.94 -17.09 1.63
CA ASN A 269 0.45 -17.74 2.84
C ASN A 269 0.63 -19.29 2.84
N LYS A 270 0.99 -19.89 1.70
CA LYS A 270 1.36 -21.31 1.63
C LYS A 270 2.66 -21.60 2.40
N ASN A 271 3.50 -20.59 2.65
CA ASN A 271 4.72 -20.75 3.43
C ASN A 271 4.43 -20.72 4.95
N LYS A 272 4.68 -21.84 5.65
CA LYS A 272 4.45 -21.96 7.09
C LYS A 272 5.34 -21.06 7.95
N LYS A 273 6.48 -20.58 7.41
CA LYS A 273 7.32 -19.57 8.07
C LYS A 273 6.73 -18.16 7.97
N GLY A 274 5.69 -17.96 7.16
CA GLY A 274 5.05 -16.69 6.90
C GLY A 274 5.60 -15.94 5.69
N PHE A 275 5.20 -14.68 5.56
CA PHE A 275 5.58 -13.84 4.44
C PHE A 275 5.73 -12.36 4.78
N PHE A 276 6.44 -11.64 3.92
CA PHE A 276 6.41 -10.18 3.82
C PHE A 276 5.81 -9.81 2.46
N LEU A 277 4.80 -8.93 2.45
CA LEU A 277 4.17 -8.44 1.24
C LEU A 277 4.14 -6.92 1.27
N MET A 278 4.65 -6.27 0.22
CA MET A 278 4.41 -4.84 -0.02
C MET A 278 3.34 -4.67 -1.10
N VAL A 279 2.36 -3.80 -0.85
CA VAL A 279 1.28 -3.44 -1.77
C VAL A 279 1.22 -1.93 -1.93
N GLU A 280 1.24 -1.44 -3.16
CA GLU A 280 1.25 -0.02 -3.46
C GLU A 280 0.02 0.41 -4.27
N GLY A 281 -0.75 1.36 -3.72
CA GLY A 281 -1.70 2.21 -4.45
C GLY A 281 -0.95 3.37 -5.10
N SER A 282 -0.18 3.06 -6.13
CA SER A 282 0.86 3.93 -6.71
C SER A 282 0.33 5.20 -7.38
N GLN A 283 -0.89 5.15 -7.92
CA GLN A 283 -1.36 6.20 -8.82
C GLN A 283 -2.16 7.31 -8.13
N ILE A 284 -2.33 7.23 -6.81
CA ILE A 284 -2.84 8.35 -6.01
C ILE A 284 -1.91 9.56 -6.21
N ASP A 285 -0.60 9.32 -6.09
CA ASP A 285 0.46 10.29 -6.36
C ASP A 285 0.42 10.85 -7.78
N TRP A 286 0.36 9.98 -8.80
CA TRP A 286 0.32 10.44 -10.20
C TRP A 286 -0.88 11.34 -10.48
N ALA A 287 -2.04 11.02 -9.89
CA ALA A 287 -3.21 11.89 -9.99
C ALA A 287 -3.02 13.20 -9.20
N GLY A 288 -2.32 13.15 -8.06
CA GLY A 288 -1.91 14.32 -7.29
C GLY A 288 -0.98 15.25 -8.07
N HIS A 289 0.04 14.73 -8.75
CA HIS A 289 0.95 15.51 -9.61
C HIS A 289 0.19 16.25 -10.73
N ASP A 290 -0.82 15.59 -11.29
CA ASP A 290 -1.68 16.17 -12.33
C ASP A 290 -2.78 17.09 -11.78
N ASN A 291 -2.93 17.17 -10.45
CA ASN A 291 -4.05 17.83 -9.77
C ASN A 291 -5.43 17.31 -10.21
N ASP A 292 -5.50 16.02 -10.54
CA ASP A 292 -6.71 15.32 -11.00
C ASP A 292 -7.46 14.70 -9.81
N ILE A 293 -8.44 15.44 -9.29
CA ILE A 293 -9.26 14.96 -8.17
C ILE A 293 -10.12 13.73 -8.53
N VAL A 294 -10.50 13.56 -9.80
CA VAL A 294 -11.27 12.39 -10.25
C VAL A 294 -10.39 11.16 -10.23
N GLY A 295 -9.19 11.26 -10.82
CA GLY A 295 -8.16 10.24 -10.77
C GLY A 295 -7.84 9.85 -9.32
N ALA A 296 -7.48 10.83 -8.48
CA ALA A 296 -7.08 10.60 -7.10
C ALA A 296 -8.15 9.86 -6.29
N MET A 297 -9.42 10.28 -6.37
CA MET A 297 -10.50 9.61 -5.63
C MET A 297 -10.83 8.22 -6.18
N SER A 298 -10.59 7.98 -7.48
CA SER A 298 -10.71 6.63 -8.04
C SER A 298 -9.63 5.68 -7.54
N GLU A 299 -8.39 6.17 -7.39
CA GLU A 299 -7.26 5.40 -6.86
C GLU A 299 -7.41 5.13 -5.36
N MET A 300 -7.85 6.13 -4.58
CA MET A 300 -8.20 5.95 -3.17
C MET A 300 -9.20 4.81 -2.96
N LYS A 301 -10.19 4.70 -3.86
CA LYS A 301 -11.18 3.63 -3.82
C LYS A 301 -10.58 2.26 -4.12
N ASP A 302 -9.66 2.17 -5.09
CA ASP A 302 -8.98 0.90 -5.41
C ASP A 302 -8.05 0.47 -4.27
N PHE A 303 -7.33 1.42 -3.67
CA PHE A 303 -6.47 1.18 -2.52
C PHE A 303 -7.25 0.74 -1.27
N GLU A 304 -8.40 1.35 -0.98
CA GLU A 304 -9.24 0.93 0.15
C GLU A 304 -9.74 -0.53 -0.03
N LYS A 305 -10.06 -0.96 -1.25
CA LYS A 305 -10.45 -2.36 -1.51
C LYS A 305 -9.31 -3.34 -1.23
N ALA A 306 -8.10 -3.02 -1.68
CA ALA A 306 -6.92 -3.81 -1.38
C ALA A 306 -6.65 -3.86 0.13
N TYR A 307 -6.79 -2.74 0.83
CA TYR A 307 -6.66 -2.67 2.29
C TYR A 307 -7.71 -3.54 2.99
N LYS A 308 -8.97 -3.50 2.54
CA LYS A 308 -10.04 -4.39 3.04
C LYS A 308 -9.68 -5.86 2.87
N ALA A 309 -9.10 -6.25 1.73
CA ALA A 309 -8.66 -7.62 1.50
C ALA A 309 -7.53 -8.04 2.47
N ALA A 310 -6.54 -7.18 2.70
CA ALA A 310 -5.47 -7.42 3.67
C ALA A 310 -6.00 -7.56 5.11
N ILE A 311 -6.91 -6.67 5.53
CA ILE A 311 -7.56 -6.72 6.85
C ILE A 311 -8.42 -7.98 7.01
N ALA A 312 -9.17 -8.37 5.97
CA ALA A 312 -9.99 -9.58 5.99
C ALA A 312 -9.12 -10.84 6.17
N PHE A 313 -7.98 -10.90 5.48
CA PHE A 313 -7.00 -11.96 5.68
C PHE A 313 -6.43 -11.95 7.11
N ALA A 314 -5.98 -10.79 7.59
CA ALA A 314 -5.36 -10.67 8.90
C ALA A 314 -6.31 -11.03 10.06
N LYS A 315 -7.60 -10.65 9.95
CA LYS A 315 -8.66 -11.05 10.90
C LYS A 315 -8.80 -12.56 11.00
N LYS A 316 -8.69 -13.27 9.86
CA LYS A 316 -8.81 -14.73 9.79
C LYS A 316 -7.55 -15.44 10.28
N ASP A 317 -6.38 -14.95 9.87
CA ASP A 317 -5.08 -15.56 10.18
C ASP A 317 -4.63 -15.31 11.62
N LYS A 318 -4.98 -14.15 12.20
CA LYS A 318 -4.63 -13.69 13.56
C LYS A 318 -3.12 -13.54 13.86
N HIS A 319 -2.24 -13.97 12.96
CA HIS A 319 -0.78 -13.87 13.05
C HIS A 319 -0.21 -12.92 11.99
N THR A 320 -1.01 -11.96 11.54
CA THR A 320 -0.66 -11.02 10.48
C THR A 320 -0.75 -9.59 10.99
N LEU A 321 0.36 -8.88 10.90
CA LEU A 321 0.42 -7.43 11.07
C LEU A 321 0.20 -6.76 9.71
N VAL A 322 -0.82 -5.91 9.63
CA VAL A 322 -1.07 -5.02 8.47
C VAL A 322 -0.67 -3.61 8.88
N ILE A 323 0.17 -2.98 8.07
CA ILE A 323 0.59 -1.59 8.23
C ILE A 323 0.25 -0.88 6.92
N ALA A 324 -0.52 0.19 6.96
CA ALA A 324 -0.78 1.06 5.82
C ALA A 324 -0.35 2.49 6.13
N THR A 325 0.27 3.16 5.18
CA THR A 325 0.69 4.56 5.29
C THR A 325 0.86 5.16 3.89
N ALA A 326 1.44 6.35 3.81
CA ALA A 326 1.94 6.95 2.58
C ALA A 326 3.46 7.15 2.68
N ASP A 327 4.11 7.37 1.56
CA ASP A 327 5.52 7.76 1.49
C ASP A 327 5.71 9.29 1.61
N HIS A 328 4.78 10.06 1.06
CA HIS A 328 4.62 11.50 1.17
C HIS A 328 3.16 11.92 0.89
N THR A 329 2.92 13.22 0.76
CA THR A 329 1.69 13.80 0.24
C THR A 329 1.98 14.56 -1.04
N THR A 330 1.01 14.64 -1.95
CA THR A 330 1.24 15.18 -3.31
C THR A 330 0.20 16.24 -3.68
N GLY A 331 0.63 17.27 -4.41
CA GLY A 331 -0.20 18.32 -5.00
C GLY A 331 -0.66 19.43 -4.05
N GLY A 332 -0.49 19.23 -2.73
CA GLY A 332 -1.03 20.15 -1.72
C GLY A 332 -2.55 20.29 -1.81
N LEU A 333 -3.24 19.16 -1.94
CA LEU A 333 -4.69 19.09 -2.06
C LEU A 333 -5.39 19.78 -0.87
N THR A 334 -6.36 20.63 -1.16
CA THR A 334 -7.30 21.17 -0.17
C THR A 334 -8.75 20.83 -0.53
N ILE A 335 -9.53 20.49 0.50
CA ILE A 335 -10.98 20.24 0.41
C ILE A 335 -11.68 21.57 0.68
N GLY A 336 -12.10 22.23 -0.39
CA GLY A 336 -12.51 23.63 -0.37
C GLY A 336 -11.36 24.55 -0.77
N ALA A 337 -11.70 25.57 -1.53
CA ALA A 337 -10.81 26.61 -2.03
C ALA A 337 -11.58 27.93 -2.19
N ASN A 338 -10.88 28.98 -2.63
CA ASN A 338 -11.49 30.26 -3.04
C ASN A 338 -12.34 30.95 -1.96
N ASN A 339 -11.97 30.80 -0.68
CA ASN A 339 -12.74 31.27 0.48
C ASN A 339 -14.18 30.73 0.55
N ASP A 340 -14.47 29.65 -0.17
CA ASP A 340 -15.72 28.92 -0.09
C ASP A 340 -15.54 27.67 0.78
N LYS A 341 -16.43 27.53 1.77
CA LYS A 341 -16.43 26.43 2.74
C LYS A 341 -17.10 25.16 2.19
N ASN A 342 -17.60 25.20 0.96
CA ASN A 342 -18.26 24.07 0.32
C ASN A 342 -17.28 23.31 -0.59
N TRP A 343 -17.28 21.98 -0.48
CA TRP A 343 -16.61 21.08 -1.40
C TRP A 343 -17.64 20.13 -2.00
N HIS A 344 -17.75 20.13 -3.33
CA HIS A 344 -18.83 19.44 -4.04
C HIS A 344 -18.32 18.11 -4.58
N VAL A 345 -18.85 17.00 -4.04
CA VAL A 345 -18.43 15.65 -4.46
C VAL A 345 -19.20 15.15 -5.69
N GLU A 346 -20.33 15.78 -6.01
CA GLU A 346 -21.22 15.38 -7.10
C GLU A 346 -20.49 15.26 -8.43
N PRO A 347 -19.57 16.18 -8.81
CA PRO A 347 -18.80 16.02 -10.04
C PRO A 347 -17.93 14.77 -10.06
N ILE A 348 -17.28 14.43 -8.94
CA ILE A 348 -16.44 13.25 -8.80
C ILE A 348 -17.29 11.98 -8.91
N LEU A 349 -18.45 11.96 -8.26
CA LEU A 349 -19.39 10.83 -8.29
C LEU A 349 -20.01 10.60 -9.68
N ALA A 350 -20.21 11.67 -10.44
CA ALA A 350 -20.79 11.61 -11.78
C ALA A 350 -19.78 11.21 -12.86
N ALA A 351 -18.48 11.43 -12.62
CA ALA A 351 -17.42 11.05 -13.54
C ALA A 351 -17.36 9.53 -13.75
N LYS A 352 -17.24 9.12 -15.01
CA LYS A 352 -17.14 7.71 -15.44
C LYS A 352 -15.76 7.33 -15.96
N LYS A 353 -14.94 8.32 -16.28
CA LYS A 353 -13.57 8.22 -16.81
C LYS A 353 -12.76 9.42 -16.34
N THR A 354 -11.43 9.32 -16.36
CA THR A 354 -10.55 10.44 -15.99
C THR A 354 -10.53 11.54 -17.05
N PRO A 355 -10.08 12.76 -16.69
CA PRO A 355 -9.72 13.80 -17.65
C PRO A 355 -8.74 13.34 -18.74
N ALA A 356 -7.78 12.45 -18.44
CA ALA A 356 -6.83 11.94 -19.41
C ALA A 356 -7.53 11.11 -20.50
N PHE A 357 -8.37 10.14 -20.09
CA PHE A 357 -9.17 9.36 -21.03
C PHE A 357 -10.06 10.24 -21.91
N MET A 358 -10.71 11.25 -21.31
CA MET A 358 -11.56 12.17 -22.06
C MET A 358 -10.76 13.00 -23.08
N ALA A 359 -9.57 13.47 -22.70
CA ALA A 359 -8.67 14.17 -23.60
C ALA A 359 -8.24 13.29 -24.79
N ASP A 360 -7.96 12.00 -24.57
CA ASP A 360 -7.62 11.07 -25.65
C ASP A 360 -8.78 10.88 -26.65
N GLN A 361 -10.03 10.86 -26.17
CA GLN A 361 -11.20 10.81 -27.07
C GLN A 361 -11.31 12.09 -27.92
N ILE A 362 -11.02 13.26 -27.34
CA ILE A 362 -11.03 14.54 -28.06
C ILE A 362 -9.89 14.58 -29.08
N LYS A 363 -8.69 14.12 -28.69
CA LYS A 363 -7.54 13.97 -29.59
C LYS A 363 -7.83 13.03 -30.76
N ALA A 364 -8.61 11.98 -30.53
CA ALA A 364 -9.13 11.07 -31.56
C ALA A 364 -10.27 11.65 -32.41
N GLY A 365 -10.58 12.95 -32.27
CA GLY A 365 -11.51 13.68 -33.13
C GLY A 365 -12.97 13.71 -32.63
N LYS A 366 -13.26 13.23 -31.42
CA LYS A 366 -14.60 13.40 -30.83
C LYS A 366 -14.79 14.85 -30.36
N SER A 367 -16.01 15.38 -30.49
CA SER A 367 -16.31 16.74 -30.01
C SER A 367 -16.31 16.80 -28.48
N VAL A 368 -15.82 17.90 -27.92
CA VAL A 368 -15.75 18.13 -26.46
C VAL A 368 -17.11 17.94 -25.81
N SER A 369 -18.17 18.53 -26.38
CA SER A 369 -19.54 18.41 -25.87
C SER A 369 -19.99 16.94 -25.77
N SER A 370 -19.75 16.13 -26.81
CA SER A 370 -20.14 14.71 -26.80
C SER A 370 -19.36 13.88 -25.77
N VAL A 371 -18.07 14.18 -25.59
CA VAL A 371 -17.22 13.49 -24.62
C VAL A 371 -17.66 13.82 -23.20
N LEU A 372 -17.84 15.10 -22.87
CA LEU A 372 -18.28 15.52 -21.54
C LEU A 372 -19.67 14.97 -21.20
N ALA A 373 -20.64 15.08 -22.12
CA ALA A 373 -21.98 14.54 -21.91
C ALA A 373 -21.97 13.03 -21.63
N ARG A 374 -21.08 12.28 -22.30
CA ARG A 374 -20.98 10.82 -22.12
C ARG A 374 -20.33 10.43 -20.79
N TYR A 375 -19.27 11.14 -20.38
CA TYR A 375 -18.36 10.68 -19.33
C TYR A 375 -18.38 11.46 -18.02
N THR A 376 -18.98 12.66 -17.96
CA THR A 376 -18.93 13.47 -16.73
C THR A 376 -20.27 13.62 -16.05
N GLY A 377 -21.40 13.47 -16.76
CA GLY A 377 -22.72 13.75 -16.22
C GLY A 377 -22.92 15.21 -15.75
N LEU A 378 -21.95 16.09 -16.04
CA LEU A 378 -21.95 17.48 -15.63
C LEU A 378 -22.78 18.33 -16.58
N LYS A 379 -23.44 19.34 -16.04
CA LYS A 379 -23.96 20.46 -16.83
C LYS A 379 -22.82 21.42 -17.13
N CYS A 380 -22.32 21.39 -18.36
CA CYS A 380 -21.31 22.32 -18.86
C CYS A 380 -21.96 23.45 -19.64
N SER A 381 -21.56 24.69 -19.34
CA SER A 381 -21.91 25.88 -20.11
C SER A 381 -21.20 25.89 -21.47
N LYS A 382 -21.72 26.68 -22.41
CA LYS A 382 -21.06 26.92 -23.70
C LYS A 382 -19.65 27.49 -23.52
N ALA A 383 -19.47 28.36 -22.53
CA ALA A 383 -18.16 28.96 -22.23
C ALA A 383 -17.13 27.90 -21.78
N GLU A 384 -17.52 26.99 -20.88
CA GLU A 384 -16.64 25.90 -20.43
C GLU A 384 -16.26 24.95 -21.56
N ILE A 385 -17.22 24.60 -22.43
CA ILE A 385 -16.95 23.77 -23.62
C ILE A 385 -15.96 24.48 -24.55
N ASN A 386 -16.21 25.76 -24.88
CA ASN A 386 -15.35 26.54 -25.76
C ASN A 386 -13.93 26.71 -25.20
N GLN A 387 -13.78 26.83 -23.88
CA GLN A 387 -12.47 26.88 -23.23
C GLN A 387 -11.68 25.59 -23.45
N ILE A 388 -12.31 24.42 -23.29
CA ILE A 388 -11.66 23.13 -23.52
C ILE A 388 -11.33 22.94 -25.01
N GLU A 389 -12.24 23.33 -25.92
CA GLU A 389 -11.99 23.28 -27.37
C GLU A 389 -10.81 24.17 -27.79
N THR A 390 -10.73 25.37 -27.20
CA THR A 390 -9.61 26.30 -27.45
C THR A 390 -8.31 25.73 -26.93
N ALA A 391 -8.29 25.21 -25.70
CA ALA A 391 -7.11 24.59 -25.13
C ALA A 391 -6.64 23.38 -25.96
N ALA A 392 -7.56 22.53 -26.40
CA ALA A 392 -7.27 21.37 -27.25
C ALA A 392 -6.62 21.76 -28.60
N LYS A 393 -6.96 22.93 -29.15
CA LYS A 393 -6.34 23.47 -30.37
C LYS A 393 -4.95 24.06 -30.12
N GLN A 394 -4.75 24.71 -28.97
CA GLN A 394 -3.49 25.33 -28.60
C GLN A 394 -2.40 24.30 -28.26
N ASP A 395 -2.77 23.22 -27.59
CA ASP A 395 -1.88 22.12 -27.25
C ASP A 395 -2.62 20.79 -27.51
N LYS A 396 -2.26 20.15 -28.62
CA LYS A 396 -2.88 18.90 -29.09
C LYS A 396 -2.61 17.71 -28.17
N ASP A 397 -1.59 17.80 -27.31
CA ASP A 397 -1.20 16.70 -26.44
C ASP A 397 -1.76 16.87 -25.02
N LYS A 398 -1.72 18.09 -24.45
CA LYS A 398 -2.10 18.32 -23.05
C LYS A 398 -3.18 19.37 -22.84
N GLY A 399 -3.58 20.10 -23.88
CA GLY A 399 -4.50 21.23 -23.75
C GLY A 399 -5.88 20.82 -23.24
N ALA A 400 -6.51 19.84 -23.89
CA ALA A 400 -7.79 19.28 -23.46
C ALA A 400 -7.70 18.69 -22.04
N TYR A 401 -6.62 17.93 -21.78
CA TYR A 401 -6.40 17.27 -20.49
C TYR A 401 -6.38 18.26 -19.32
N LYS A 402 -5.51 19.27 -19.40
CA LYS A 402 -5.41 20.31 -18.36
C LYS A 402 -6.69 21.12 -18.21
N ALA A 403 -7.40 21.40 -19.30
CA ALA A 403 -8.65 22.16 -19.25
C ALA A 403 -9.77 21.37 -18.57
N ILE A 404 -9.85 20.05 -18.80
CA ILE A 404 -10.85 19.19 -18.14
C ILE A 404 -10.51 19.03 -16.65
N ILE A 405 -9.24 18.88 -16.26
CA ILE A 405 -8.83 18.91 -14.85
C ILE A 405 -9.29 20.20 -14.18
N LYS A 406 -9.01 21.35 -14.80
CA LYS A 406 -9.46 22.66 -14.29
C LYS A 406 -10.97 22.74 -14.14
N LEU A 407 -11.74 22.20 -15.10
CA LEU A 407 -13.19 22.12 -15.00
C LEU A 407 -13.61 21.32 -13.76
N PHE A 408 -13.06 20.13 -13.52
CA PHE A 408 -13.39 19.33 -12.34
C PHE A 408 -12.99 20.02 -11.04
N ASN A 409 -11.79 20.61 -10.95
CA ASN A 409 -11.36 21.33 -9.76
C ASN A 409 -12.25 22.54 -9.47
N ALA A 410 -12.66 23.29 -10.50
CA ALA A 410 -13.61 24.39 -10.35
C ALA A 410 -15.00 23.91 -9.89
N LYS A 411 -15.54 22.84 -10.48
CA LYS A 411 -16.86 22.30 -10.12
C LYS A 411 -16.90 21.68 -8.72
N THR A 412 -15.78 21.11 -8.28
CA THR A 412 -15.65 20.49 -6.95
C THR A 412 -15.23 21.48 -5.88
N ASN A 413 -14.72 22.65 -6.27
CA ASN A 413 -13.98 23.57 -5.41
C ASN A 413 -12.75 22.92 -4.74
N SER A 414 -12.02 22.09 -5.49
CA SER A 414 -10.76 21.47 -5.04
C SER A 414 -9.59 22.44 -5.24
N GLY A 415 -8.81 22.66 -4.19
CA GLY A 415 -7.58 23.45 -4.26
C GLY A 415 -6.34 22.59 -4.36
N TRP A 416 -5.30 23.15 -4.99
CA TRP A 416 -4.00 22.53 -5.21
C TRP A 416 -2.94 23.62 -5.15
N THR A 417 -1.82 23.38 -4.49
CA THR A 417 -0.75 24.39 -4.31
C THR A 417 0.46 24.14 -5.20
N THR A 418 0.65 22.89 -5.63
CA THR A 418 1.79 22.46 -6.43
C THR A 418 1.37 21.33 -7.37
N GLY A 419 2.23 20.98 -8.33
CA GLY A 419 2.15 19.73 -9.08
C GLY A 419 3.21 18.72 -8.63
N ASP A 420 3.73 18.88 -7.41
CA ASP A 420 4.83 18.11 -6.82
C ASP A 420 4.46 17.66 -5.39
N HIS A 421 5.38 17.04 -4.68
CA HIS A 421 5.19 16.58 -3.31
C HIS A 421 5.14 17.75 -2.32
N THR A 422 4.54 17.49 -1.16
CA THR A 422 4.50 18.41 -0.02
C THR A 422 5.00 17.72 1.25
N GLY A 423 5.44 18.51 2.24
CA GLY A 423 6.25 18.04 3.38
C GLY A 423 5.49 17.60 4.62
N GLU A 424 4.16 17.48 4.56
CA GLU A 424 3.32 17.14 5.70
C GLU A 424 3.58 15.70 6.21
N GLU A 425 3.36 15.48 7.51
CA GLU A 425 3.30 14.13 8.05
C GLU A 425 2.12 13.36 7.46
N VAL A 426 2.34 12.06 7.28
CA VAL A 426 1.36 11.14 6.71
C VAL A 426 0.79 10.19 7.75
N PRO A 427 -0.48 9.78 7.64
CA PRO A 427 -1.09 8.90 8.63
C PRO A 427 -0.53 7.47 8.57
N VAL A 428 -0.51 6.81 9.74
CA VAL A 428 -0.13 5.40 9.90
C VAL A 428 -1.32 4.63 10.45
N TYR A 429 -1.72 3.59 9.73
CA TYR A 429 -2.81 2.68 10.08
C TYR A 429 -2.27 1.29 10.35
N THR A 430 -2.58 0.69 11.50
CA THR A 430 -2.10 -0.65 11.85
C THR A 430 -3.18 -1.55 12.41
N TYR A 431 -3.11 -2.83 12.03
CA TYR A 431 -4.02 -3.88 12.49
C TYR A 431 -3.26 -5.18 12.74
N GLY A 432 -3.65 -5.90 13.78
CA GLY A 432 -3.06 -7.19 14.15
C GLY A 432 -2.09 -7.12 15.33
N PRO A 433 -1.40 -8.23 15.65
CA PRO A 433 -0.45 -8.29 16.76
C PRO A 433 0.70 -7.28 16.60
N GLY A 434 1.08 -6.62 17.70
CA GLY A 434 2.19 -5.66 17.76
C GLY A 434 1.86 -4.26 17.20
N LYS A 435 0.60 -4.00 16.83
CA LYS A 435 0.17 -2.71 16.23
C LYS A 435 0.45 -1.50 17.12
N GLU A 436 0.43 -1.69 18.44
CA GLU A 436 0.62 -0.63 19.45
C GLU A 436 2.01 0.01 19.33
N SER A 437 3.00 -0.73 18.80
CA SER A 437 4.36 -0.23 18.59
C SER A 437 4.46 0.89 17.55
N PHE A 438 3.39 1.15 16.79
CA PHE A 438 3.31 2.21 15.77
C PHE A 438 2.52 3.45 16.24
N THR A 439 2.21 3.55 17.54
CA THR A 439 1.45 4.67 18.10
C THR A 439 2.29 5.93 18.20
N GLY A 440 1.69 7.09 17.88
CA GLY A 440 2.30 8.41 18.01
C GLY A 440 2.95 8.91 16.73
N LEU A 441 3.92 9.83 16.86
CA LEU A 441 4.68 10.38 15.74
C LEU A 441 5.94 9.53 15.50
N LEU A 442 6.10 9.00 14.29
CA LEU A 442 7.21 8.15 13.88
C LEU A 442 8.08 8.84 12.84
N ASN A 443 9.36 8.49 12.77
CA ASN A 443 10.11 8.66 11.54
C ASN A 443 9.82 7.49 10.59
N ASN A 444 9.79 7.71 9.26
CA ASN A 444 9.62 6.60 8.31
C ASN A 444 10.73 5.52 8.41
N THR A 445 11.90 5.85 8.95
CA THR A 445 12.94 4.85 9.28
C THR A 445 12.58 3.98 10.48
N ASP A 446 11.82 4.50 11.47
CA ASP A 446 11.46 3.74 12.67
C ASP A 446 10.44 2.65 12.35
N GLN A 447 9.57 2.89 11.37
CA GLN A 447 8.66 1.90 10.83
C GLN A 447 9.42 0.66 10.32
N ALA A 448 10.45 0.86 9.50
CA ALA A 448 11.30 -0.22 9.00
C ALA A 448 12.04 -0.93 10.14
N LYS A 449 12.63 -0.20 11.09
CA LYS A 449 13.34 -0.77 12.25
C LYS A 449 12.43 -1.67 13.09
N LYS A 450 11.17 -1.26 13.29
CA LYS A 450 10.15 -2.09 13.97
C LYS A 450 9.86 -3.36 13.18
N ILE A 451 9.69 -3.29 11.85
CA ILE A 451 9.50 -4.48 11.01
C ILE A 451 10.73 -5.39 11.07
N PHE A 452 11.96 -4.87 11.02
CA PHE A 452 13.17 -5.68 11.23
C PHE A 452 13.17 -6.39 12.57
N HIS A 453 12.78 -5.71 13.66
CA HIS A 453 12.66 -6.33 14.98
C HIS A 453 11.66 -7.49 14.97
N ILE A 454 10.47 -7.27 14.38
CA ILE A 454 9.41 -8.28 14.25
C ILE A 454 9.90 -9.48 13.43
N LEU A 455 10.54 -9.25 12.28
CA LEU A 455 11.10 -10.33 11.48
C LEU A 455 12.19 -11.10 12.25
N LYS A 456 12.95 -10.41 13.10
CA LYS A 456 14.02 -10.98 13.93
C LYS A 456 13.51 -11.89 15.05
N ASN A 457 12.45 -11.45 15.73
CA ASN A 457 12.05 -12.01 17.01
C ASN A 457 10.66 -12.68 16.99
N GLY A 458 9.86 -12.47 15.94
CA GLY A 458 8.52 -13.02 15.78
C GLY A 458 7.45 -12.37 16.68
N LYS A 459 7.78 -11.27 17.37
CA LYS A 459 6.90 -10.49 18.25
C LYS A 459 7.24 -9.01 18.16
#